data_AF-A0AAN9ADP2-F1
#
_entry.id   AF-A0AAN9ADP2-F1
#
_cell.length_a   1.000
_cell.length_b   1.000
_cell.length_c   1.000
_cell.angle_alpha   90.00
_cell.angle_beta   90.00
_cell.angle_gamma   90.00
#
_symmetry.space_group_name_H-M   'P 1'
#
loop_
_entity.id
_entity.type
_entity.pdbx_description
1 polymer ?
#
loop_
_entity_poly.entity_id
_entity_poly.type
_entity_poly.pdbx_seq_one_letter_code
_entity_poly.pdbx_strand_id
1 'polypeptide(L)'
;MSKKRDMELMKLDFYDILGISTSAGEKEVKKAYRKKALKCHPDKNPDNPDAAKEFDRLKKILEILLDSGARSAYDKLLKSRKAAAIRARESDAKSQKLKSQLEERERQAQARPQISEEERLRRELKRLEDEGQLIVEDELEKLNKEVAEELRRESKLAENSNGESSKSLGNKIKVRWLINEKSSGYTEDEIRQLFYKWGEISALVMKQKSKKGTALIEYKDKSGADMAVQFEKGQMGKPVEVTHITETPKESKKTPPAKTEPAKQKSGYDYESIADMNRRRLEERQRLIQEILAEESAK
;
A
#
# COMPACT_ATOMS: atom_id res chain seq x y z
N MET A 1 74.69 -25.15 20.75
CA MET A 1 75.03 -24.04 19.83
C MET A 1 75.05 -24.43 18.33
N SER A 2 75.26 -25.70 17.94
CA SER A 2 75.30 -26.08 16.49
C SER A 2 73.91 -26.20 15.84
N LYS A 3 72.99 -26.98 16.41
CA LYS A 3 71.65 -27.25 15.82
C LYS A 3 70.82 -26.00 15.49
N LYS A 4 70.92 -24.93 16.29
CA LYS A 4 70.20 -23.67 16.04
C LYS A 4 70.71 -22.96 14.78
N ARG A 5 72.03 -22.95 14.57
CA ARG A 5 72.66 -22.38 13.37
C ARG A 5 72.36 -23.21 12.12
N ASP A 6 72.31 -24.54 12.28
CA ASP A 6 71.96 -25.44 11.18
C ASP A 6 70.46 -25.30 10.79
N MET A 7 69.58 -25.08 11.78
CA MET A 7 68.16 -24.73 11.55
C MET A 7 67.97 -23.35 10.90
N GLU A 8 68.77 -22.35 11.28
CA GLU A 8 68.77 -21.04 10.61
C GLU A 8 69.24 -21.16 9.16
N LEU A 9 70.25 -21.99 8.90
CA LEU A 9 70.75 -22.24 7.55
C LEU A 9 69.64 -22.77 6.64
N MET A 10 68.85 -23.75 7.10
CA MET A 10 67.72 -24.31 6.33
C MET A 10 66.57 -23.32 6.04
N LYS A 11 66.53 -22.15 6.69
CA LYS A 11 65.55 -21.10 6.38
C LYS A 11 65.93 -20.25 5.17
N LEU A 12 67.18 -20.31 4.73
CA LEU A 12 67.72 -19.46 3.67
C LEU A 12 67.81 -20.24 2.36
N ASP A 13 67.69 -19.55 1.22
CA ASP A 13 67.76 -20.21 -0.09
C ASP A 13 69.22 -20.47 -0.48
N PHE A 14 69.64 -21.73 -0.43
CA PHE A 14 71.00 -22.19 -0.80
C PHE A 14 71.39 -21.82 -2.22
N TYR A 15 70.44 -21.86 -3.15
CA TYR A 15 70.69 -21.53 -4.55
C TYR A 15 70.93 -20.03 -4.72
N ASP A 16 70.17 -19.18 -4.01
CA ASP A 16 70.39 -17.73 -3.98
C ASP A 16 71.71 -17.37 -3.31
N ILE A 17 72.06 -18.04 -2.21
CA ILE A 17 73.36 -17.85 -1.52
C ILE A 17 74.53 -18.26 -2.40
N LEU A 18 74.38 -19.22 -3.32
CA LEU A 18 75.39 -19.54 -4.34
C LEU A 18 75.24 -18.73 -5.63
N GLY A 19 74.13 -18.05 -5.83
CA GLY A 19 73.82 -17.26 -7.03
C GLY A 19 73.65 -18.13 -8.27
N ILE A 20 73.02 -19.30 -8.10
CA ILE A 20 72.78 -20.28 -9.16
C ILE A 20 71.30 -20.63 -9.23
N SER A 21 70.86 -21.18 -10.35
CA SER A 21 69.49 -21.70 -10.50
C SER A 21 69.27 -22.95 -9.63
N THR A 22 68.03 -23.20 -9.22
CA THR A 22 67.62 -24.47 -8.59
C THR A 22 67.83 -25.67 -9.51
N SER A 23 67.85 -25.45 -10.84
CA SER A 23 68.14 -26.45 -11.87
C SER A 23 69.63 -26.70 -12.09
N ALA A 24 70.52 -26.01 -11.36
CA ALA A 24 71.95 -26.09 -11.60
C ALA A 24 72.51 -27.49 -11.31
N GLY A 25 73.36 -27.98 -12.21
CA GLY A 25 74.04 -29.27 -12.05
C GLY A 25 75.17 -29.20 -11.01
N GLU A 26 75.64 -30.34 -10.52
CA GLU A 26 76.72 -30.40 -9.52
C GLU A 26 78.00 -29.65 -9.94
N LYS A 27 78.34 -29.70 -11.23
CA LYS A 27 79.50 -28.98 -11.79
C LYS A 27 79.37 -27.47 -11.60
N GLU A 28 78.17 -26.93 -11.77
CA GLU A 28 77.87 -25.51 -11.60
C GLU A 28 77.88 -25.11 -10.13
N VAL A 29 77.32 -25.95 -9.24
CA VAL A 29 77.38 -25.78 -7.78
C VAL A 29 78.84 -25.68 -7.32
N LYS A 30 79.70 -26.62 -7.73
CA LYS A 30 81.14 -26.60 -7.38
C LYS A 30 81.87 -25.38 -7.95
N LYS A 31 81.49 -24.90 -9.13
CA LYS A 31 82.07 -23.70 -9.74
C LYS A 31 81.65 -22.43 -8.98
N ALA A 32 80.38 -22.31 -8.65
CA ALA A 32 79.84 -21.17 -7.89
C ALA A 32 80.41 -21.11 -6.47
N TYR A 33 80.51 -22.26 -5.80
CA TYR A 33 81.17 -22.36 -4.50
C TYR A 33 82.61 -21.86 -4.56
N ARG A 34 83.44 -22.36 -5.49
CA ARG A 34 84.84 -21.92 -5.62
C ARG A 34 84.95 -20.40 -5.80
N LYS A 35 84.08 -19.81 -6.63
CA LYS A 35 84.04 -18.37 -6.87
C LYS A 35 83.67 -17.57 -5.62
N LYS A 36 82.71 -18.05 -4.80
CA LYS A 36 82.31 -17.37 -3.56
C LYS A 36 83.28 -17.61 -2.41
N ALA A 37 83.78 -18.84 -2.27
CA ALA A 37 84.78 -19.22 -1.29
C ALA A 37 86.07 -18.40 -1.41
N LEU A 38 86.54 -18.13 -2.63
CA LEU A 38 87.70 -17.26 -2.86
C LEU A 38 87.47 -15.80 -2.42
N LYS A 39 86.23 -15.30 -2.55
CA LYS A 39 85.86 -13.95 -2.13
C LYS A 39 85.77 -13.84 -0.61
N CYS A 40 85.26 -14.87 0.06
CA CYS A 40 85.05 -14.91 1.50
C CYS A 40 86.16 -15.66 2.26
N HIS A 41 87.31 -15.90 1.64
CA HIS A 41 88.38 -16.69 2.27
C HIS A 41 88.98 -15.91 3.46
N PRO A 42 89.12 -16.50 4.66
CA PRO A 42 89.61 -15.79 5.84
C PRO A 42 91.05 -15.29 5.67
N ASP A 43 91.90 -16.05 4.99
CA ASP A 43 93.30 -15.65 4.69
C ASP A 43 93.40 -14.40 3.79
N LYS A 44 92.44 -14.20 2.88
CA LYS A 44 92.41 -13.02 1.98
C LYS A 44 91.66 -11.84 2.58
N ASN A 45 90.91 -12.06 3.66
CA ASN A 45 90.11 -11.05 4.34
C ASN A 45 90.37 -11.11 5.86
N PRO A 46 91.62 -10.93 6.31
CA PRO A 46 91.98 -11.05 7.74
C PRO A 46 91.26 -10.01 8.62
N ASP A 47 90.88 -8.86 8.05
CA ASP A 47 90.20 -7.77 8.76
C ASP A 47 88.68 -7.99 8.90
N ASN A 48 88.11 -9.01 8.25
CA ASN A 48 86.67 -9.27 8.29
C ASN A 48 86.35 -10.53 9.13
N PRO A 49 85.87 -10.37 10.39
CA PRO A 49 85.54 -11.50 11.26
C PRO A 49 84.34 -12.33 10.77
N ASP A 50 83.51 -11.78 9.87
CA ASP A 50 82.38 -12.49 9.29
C ASP A 50 82.74 -13.30 8.04
N ALA A 51 83.94 -13.09 7.46
CA ALA A 51 84.42 -13.89 6.33
C ALA A 51 84.53 -15.38 6.70
N ALA A 52 85.03 -15.69 7.90
CA ALA A 52 85.10 -17.06 8.41
C ALA A 52 83.70 -17.70 8.57
N LYS A 53 82.73 -16.94 9.09
CA LYS A 53 81.35 -17.44 9.27
C LYS A 53 80.66 -17.71 7.94
N GLU A 54 80.82 -16.81 6.97
CA GLU A 54 80.22 -16.97 5.64
C GLU A 54 80.92 -18.10 4.86
N PHE A 55 82.24 -18.27 5.03
CA PHE A 55 82.97 -19.40 4.47
C PHE A 55 82.47 -20.75 5.02
N ASP A 56 82.31 -20.86 6.35
CA ASP A 56 81.74 -22.05 6.99
C ASP A 56 80.31 -22.33 6.50
N ARG A 57 79.52 -21.27 6.30
CA ARG A 57 78.16 -21.37 5.75
C ARG A 57 78.17 -21.89 4.33
N LEU A 58 79.01 -21.34 3.46
CA LEU A 58 79.18 -21.79 2.07
C LEU A 58 79.62 -23.26 2.01
N LYS A 59 80.50 -23.68 2.92
CA LYS A 59 80.96 -25.07 3.03
C LYS A 59 79.80 -26.03 3.35
N LYS A 60 78.97 -25.69 4.33
CA LYS A 60 77.77 -26.47 4.70
C LYS A 60 76.74 -26.54 3.56
N ILE A 61 76.55 -25.43 2.85
CA ILE A 61 75.65 -25.40 1.69
C ILE A 61 76.16 -26.33 0.59
N LEU A 62 77.47 -26.32 0.31
CA LEU A 62 78.07 -27.21 -0.66
C LEU A 62 77.87 -28.68 -0.27
N GLU A 63 78.08 -29.03 0.99
CA GLU A 63 77.89 -30.39 1.51
C GLU A 63 76.45 -30.89 1.27
N ILE A 64 75.45 -30.06 1.57
CA ILE A 64 74.04 -30.40 1.37
C ILE A 64 73.66 -30.50 -0.12
N LEU A 65 74.18 -29.61 -0.97
CA LEU A 65 73.86 -29.60 -2.40
C LEU A 65 74.61 -30.68 -3.21
N LEU A 66 75.71 -31.22 -2.68
CA LEU A 66 76.44 -32.33 -3.29
C LEU A 66 75.89 -33.70 -2.89
N ASP A 67 75.27 -33.82 -1.72
CA ASP A 67 74.56 -35.04 -1.36
C ASP A 67 73.18 -35.09 -2.04
N SER A 68 72.93 -36.11 -2.85
CA SER A 68 71.68 -36.26 -3.59
C SER A 68 70.47 -36.44 -2.65
N GLY A 69 70.66 -37.12 -1.52
CA GLY A 69 69.63 -37.32 -0.51
C GLY A 69 69.25 -36.01 0.19
N ALA A 70 70.24 -35.31 0.74
CA ALA A 70 70.05 -34.02 1.41
C ALA A 70 69.53 -32.94 0.46
N ARG A 71 70.03 -32.87 -0.79
CA ARG A 71 69.52 -31.95 -1.81
C ARG A 71 68.04 -32.20 -2.12
N SER A 72 67.64 -33.45 -2.30
CA SER A 72 66.23 -33.80 -2.56
C SER A 72 65.33 -33.42 -1.39
N ALA A 73 65.76 -33.67 -0.15
CA ALA A 73 65.02 -33.27 1.05
C ALA A 73 64.86 -31.75 1.17
N TYR A 74 65.95 -31.01 0.92
CA TYR A 74 65.96 -29.55 0.91
C TYR A 74 65.05 -28.99 -0.19
N ASP A 75 65.11 -29.52 -1.42
CA ASP A 75 64.27 -29.10 -2.53
C ASP A 75 62.78 -29.33 -2.24
N LYS A 76 62.43 -30.45 -1.60
CA LYS A 76 61.05 -30.73 -1.15
C LYS A 76 60.59 -29.70 -0.11
N LEU A 77 61.44 -29.36 0.86
CA LEU A 77 61.14 -28.34 1.87
C LEU A 77 60.96 -26.95 1.24
N LEU A 78 61.82 -26.58 0.27
CA LEU A 78 61.72 -25.31 -0.43
C LEU A 78 60.42 -25.21 -1.23
N LYS A 79 60.04 -26.28 -1.94
CA LYS A 79 58.77 -26.38 -2.67
C LYS A 79 57.56 -26.29 -1.76
N SER A 80 57.56 -27.02 -0.64
CA SER A 80 56.43 -27.01 0.30
C SER A 80 56.24 -25.63 0.95
N ARG A 81 57.33 -24.96 1.31
CA ARG A 81 57.30 -23.59 1.84
C ARG A 81 56.79 -22.58 0.82
N LYS A 82 57.27 -22.64 -0.43
CA LYS A 82 56.79 -21.77 -1.52
C LYS A 82 55.30 -22.00 -1.78
N ALA A 83 54.85 -23.26 -1.82
CA ALA A 83 53.44 -23.60 -1.98
C ALA A 83 52.58 -23.12 -0.80
N ALA A 84 53.06 -23.26 0.44
CA ALA A 84 52.35 -22.77 1.62
C ALA A 84 52.21 -21.24 1.61
N ALA A 85 53.26 -20.51 1.22
CA ALA A 85 53.21 -19.06 1.10
C ALA A 85 52.21 -18.59 0.03
N ILE A 86 52.13 -19.30 -1.10
CA ILE A 86 51.14 -19.01 -2.16
C ILE A 86 49.72 -19.24 -1.62
N ARG A 87 49.46 -20.37 -0.97
CA ARG A 87 48.13 -20.67 -0.40
C ARG A 87 47.71 -19.66 0.67
N ALA A 88 48.64 -19.26 1.53
CA ALA A 88 48.37 -18.23 2.54
C ALA A 88 47.95 -16.92 1.87
N ARG A 89 48.72 -16.45 0.88
CA ARG A 89 48.40 -15.24 0.12
C ARG A 89 47.05 -15.34 -0.59
N GLU A 90 46.74 -16.48 -1.19
CA GLU A 90 45.43 -16.71 -1.83
C GLU A 90 44.28 -16.71 -0.82
N SER A 91 44.49 -17.32 0.35
CA SER A 91 43.51 -17.33 1.44
C SER A 91 43.26 -15.93 2.00
N ASP A 92 44.32 -15.14 2.17
CA ASP A 92 44.23 -13.76 2.64
C ASP A 92 43.48 -12.88 1.62
N ALA A 93 43.80 -13.01 0.33
CA ALA A 93 43.09 -12.31 -0.74
C ALA A 93 41.61 -12.67 -0.80
N LYS A 94 41.26 -13.96 -0.64
CA LYS A 94 39.87 -14.42 -0.55
C LYS A 94 39.14 -13.83 0.66
N SER A 95 39.79 -13.85 1.82
CA SER A 95 39.23 -13.32 3.07
C SER A 95 39.02 -11.81 2.97
N GLN A 96 39.96 -11.08 2.38
CA GLN A 96 39.84 -9.65 2.15
C GLN A 96 38.70 -9.32 1.19
N LYS A 97 38.55 -10.08 0.09
CA LYS A 97 37.43 -9.91 -0.84
C LYS A 97 36.07 -10.22 -0.20
N LEU A 98 35.99 -11.27 0.61
CA LEU A 98 34.77 -11.59 1.35
C LEU A 98 34.41 -10.47 2.33
N LYS A 99 35.40 -9.95 3.06
CA LYS A 99 35.22 -8.83 3.99
C LYS A 99 34.70 -7.59 3.27
N SER A 100 35.30 -7.21 2.14
CA SER A 100 34.83 -6.03 1.39
C SER A 100 33.42 -6.22 0.84
N GLN A 101 33.07 -7.43 0.37
CA GLN A 101 31.71 -7.73 -0.08
C GLN A 101 30.69 -7.67 1.07
N LEU A 102 31.05 -8.14 2.25
CA LEU A 102 30.19 -8.05 3.44
C LEU A 102 29.98 -6.59 3.86
N GLU A 103 31.07 -5.82 3.93
CA GLU A 103 31.02 -4.39 4.29
C GLU A 103 30.19 -3.59 3.29
N GLU A 104 30.31 -3.87 1.99
CA GLU A 104 29.51 -3.21 0.98
C GLU A 104 28.03 -3.59 1.06
N ARG A 105 27.71 -4.86 1.32
CA ARG A 105 26.34 -5.31 1.56
C ARG A 105 25.74 -4.66 2.81
N GLU A 106 26.52 -4.55 3.88
CA GLU A 106 26.11 -3.88 5.11
C GLU A 106 25.87 -2.39 4.88
N ARG A 107 26.78 -1.71 4.18
CA ARG A 107 26.61 -0.32 3.78
C ARG A 107 25.36 -0.13 2.94
N GLN A 108 25.09 -1.00 1.97
CA GLN A 108 23.86 -0.93 1.17
C GLN A 108 22.60 -1.14 2.02
N ALA A 109 22.64 -2.08 2.97
CA ALA A 109 21.52 -2.32 3.88
C ALA A 109 21.27 -1.12 4.82
N GLN A 110 22.33 -0.48 5.31
CA GLN A 110 22.26 0.73 6.14
C GLN A 110 21.85 1.98 5.33
N ALA A 111 22.35 2.11 4.10
CA ALA A 111 22.06 3.23 3.21
C ALA A 111 20.68 3.15 2.56
N ARG A 112 20.09 1.95 2.49
CA ARG A 112 18.68 1.81 2.13
C ARG A 112 17.89 2.59 3.18
N PRO A 113 17.19 3.66 2.82
CA PRO A 113 16.40 4.40 3.80
C PRO A 113 15.46 3.40 4.44
N GLN A 114 15.62 3.23 5.75
CA GLN A 114 14.66 2.57 6.61
C GLN A 114 13.41 3.45 6.56
N ILE A 115 12.65 3.35 5.47
CA ILE A 115 11.31 3.90 5.39
C ILE A 115 10.60 3.24 6.55
N SER A 116 10.32 4.03 7.59
CA SER A 116 9.57 3.57 8.76
C SER A 116 8.36 2.78 8.27
N GLU A 117 8.01 1.69 8.94
CA GLU A 117 6.77 0.98 8.63
C GLU A 117 5.59 1.96 8.60
N GLU A 118 5.64 2.99 9.42
CA GLU A 118 4.69 4.10 9.44
C GLU A 118 4.68 4.92 8.12
N GLU A 119 5.83 5.27 7.56
CA GLU A 119 5.88 5.97 6.27
C GLU A 119 5.40 5.08 5.11
N ARG A 120 5.73 3.79 5.16
CA ARG A 120 5.25 2.83 4.18
C ARG A 120 3.73 2.69 4.24
N LEU A 121 3.19 2.55 5.45
CA LEU A 121 1.75 2.48 5.71
C LEU A 121 1.06 3.79 5.31
N ARG A 122 1.64 4.95 5.60
CA ARG A 122 1.11 6.26 5.16
C ARG A 122 1.03 6.37 3.64
N ARG A 123 2.06 5.92 2.91
CA ARG A 123 2.01 5.89 1.43
C ARG A 123 0.94 4.95 0.91
N GLU A 124 0.81 3.77 1.52
CA GLU A 124 -0.21 2.81 1.10
C GLU A 124 -1.63 3.29 1.42
N LEU A 125 -1.84 3.88 2.60
CA LEU A 125 -3.11 4.52 2.98
C LEU A 125 -3.48 5.62 2.00
N LYS A 126 -2.54 6.52 1.69
CA LYS A 126 -2.78 7.59 0.70
C LYS A 126 -3.17 7.01 -0.66
N ARG A 127 -2.47 5.97 -1.11
CA ARG A 127 -2.80 5.30 -2.37
C ARG A 127 -4.21 4.72 -2.35
N LEU A 128 -4.60 4.04 -1.26
CA LEU A 128 -5.94 3.48 -1.10
C LEU A 128 -7.03 4.55 -1.00
N GLU A 129 -6.73 5.69 -0.35
CA GLU A 129 -7.61 6.86 -0.30
C GLU A 129 -7.84 7.43 -1.70
N ASP A 130 -6.76 7.63 -2.47
CA ASP A 130 -6.82 8.12 -3.84
C ASP A 130 -7.59 7.15 -4.76
N GLU A 131 -7.33 5.83 -4.64
CA GLU A 131 -8.07 4.78 -5.38
C GLU A 131 -9.56 4.77 -4.99
N GLY A 132 -9.88 4.95 -3.70
CA GLY A 132 -11.26 5.03 -3.21
C GLY A 132 -11.99 6.28 -3.69
N GLN A 133 -11.32 7.43 -3.75
CA GLN A 133 -11.89 8.67 -4.27
C GLN A 133 -12.30 8.54 -5.74
N LEU A 134 -11.45 7.94 -6.56
CA LEU A 134 -11.74 7.70 -7.99
C LEU A 134 -12.99 6.83 -8.17
N ILE A 135 -13.16 5.80 -7.34
CA ILE A 135 -14.34 4.91 -7.41
C ILE A 135 -15.61 5.68 -7.05
N VAL A 136 -15.57 6.51 -6.01
CA VAL A 136 -16.74 7.31 -5.58
C VAL A 136 -17.11 8.34 -6.66
N GLU A 137 -16.13 8.98 -7.28
CA GLU A 137 -16.34 9.97 -8.33
C GLU A 137 -16.96 9.33 -9.59
N ASP A 138 -16.45 8.18 -10.03
CA ASP A 138 -17.00 7.41 -11.15
C ASP A 138 -18.45 6.97 -10.88
N GLU A 139 -18.76 6.54 -9.65
CA GLU A 139 -20.12 6.14 -9.27
C GLU A 139 -21.08 7.33 -9.22
N LEU A 140 -20.64 8.49 -8.71
CA LEU A 140 -21.40 9.73 -8.75
C LEU A 140 -21.68 10.18 -10.18
N GLU A 141 -20.72 10.06 -11.09
CA GLU A 141 -20.90 10.42 -12.49
C GLU A 141 -21.95 9.52 -13.17
N LYS A 142 -21.89 8.21 -12.92
CA LYS A 142 -22.90 7.27 -13.42
C LYS A 142 -24.29 7.58 -12.88
N LEU A 143 -24.42 7.82 -11.57
CA LEU A 143 -25.69 8.21 -10.95
C LEU A 143 -26.24 9.51 -11.54
N ASN A 144 -25.40 10.54 -11.70
CA ASN A 144 -25.82 11.80 -12.33
C ASN A 144 -26.30 11.58 -13.77
N LYS A 145 -25.61 10.73 -14.52
CA LYS A 145 -26.00 10.40 -15.89
C LYS A 145 -27.33 9.64 -15.93
N GLU A 146 -27.53 8.69 -15.02
CA GLU A 146 -28.78 7.93 -14.90
C GLU A 146 -29.95 8.84 -14.54
N VAL A 147 -29.79 9.71 -13.54
CA VAL A 147 -30.78 10.73 -13.16
C VAL A 147 -31.07 11.67 -14.33
N ALA A 148 -30.04 12.12 -15.06
CA ALA A 148 -30.24 12.96 -16.24
C ALA A 148 -30.97 12.24 -17.38
N GLU A 149 -30.71 10.96 -17.58
CA GLU A 149 -31.47 10.15 -18.55
C GLU A 149 -32.91 9.91 -18.10
N GLU A 150 -33.15 9.69 -16.80
CA GLU A 150 -34.48 9.55 -16.23
C GLU A 150 -35.28 10.84 -16.39
N LEU A 151 -34.71 11.99 -16.03
CA LEU A 151 -35.30 13.31 -16.29
C LEU A 151 -35.59 13.54 -17.78
N ARG A 152 -34.71 13.09 -18.69
CA ARG A 152 -34.94 13.15 -20.14
C ARG A 152 -36.05 12.19 -20.59
N ARG A 153 -36.16 10.99 -20.01
CA ARG A 153 -37.25 10.05 -20.29
C ARG A 153 -38.57 10.61 -19.81
N GLU A 154 -38.61 11.16 -18.60
CA GLU A 154 -39.77 11.85 -18.05
C GLU A 154 -40.18 13.05 -18.91
N SER A 155 -39.21 13.86 -19.34
CA SER A 155 -39.46 15.00 -20.24
C SER A 155 -39.98 14.54 -21.61
N LYS A 156 -39.44 13.46 -22.19
CA LYS A 156 -39.93 12.88 -23.46
C LYS A 156 -41.30 12.21 -23.32
N LEU A 157 -41.58 11.58 -22.18
CA LEU A 157 -42.90 11.05 -21.85
C LEU A 157 -43.91 12.20 -21.70
N ALA A 158 -43.50 13.31 -21.09
CA ALA A 158 -44.29 14.54 -21.01
C ALA A 158 -44.53 15.16 -22.40
N GLU A 159 -43.52 15.18 -23.28
CA GLU A 159 -43.64 15.67 -24.68
C GLU A 159 -44.46 14.73 -25.58
N ASN A 160 -44.35 13.41 -25.45
CA ASN A 160 -45.19 12.45 -26.18
C ASN A 160 -46.63 12.41 -25.65
N SER A 161 -46.85 12.80 -24.39
CA SER A 161 -48.19 13.09 -23.87
C SER A 161 -48.72 14.46 -24.29
N ASN A 162 -47.96 15.26 -25.04
CA ASN A 162 -48.41 16.56 -25.56
C ASN A 162 -49.11 16.47 -26.93
N GLY A 163 -49.40 15.25 -27.40
CA GLY A 163 -50.49 14.97 -28.35
C GLY A 163 -51.86 14.75 -27.68
N GLU A 164 -51.94 14.71 -26.35
CA GLU A 164 -53.19 14.49 -25.64
C GLU A 164 -53.17 15.20 -24.28
N SER A 165 -53.81 16.37 -24.21
CA SER A 165 -53.95 17.22 -23.02
C SER A 165 -53.99 16.44 -21.69
N SER A 166 -52.85 16.29 -21.02
CA SER A 166 -52.79 15.71 -19.69
C SER A 166 -52.99 16.82 -18.65
N LYS A 167 -54.26 17.06 -18.37
CA LYS A 167 -54.86 17.76 -17.22
C LYS A 167 -53.91 17.94 -16.00
N SER A 168 -53.56 19.20 -15.70
CA SER A 168 -52.85 19.68 -14.49
C SER A 168 -53.69 19.53 -13.19
N LEU A 169 -54.16 18.33 -12.88
CA LEU A 169 -55.07 18.06 -11.75
C LEU A 169 -54.44 18.26 -10.37
N GLY A 170 -53.12 18.39 -10.27
CA GLY A 170 -52.40 18.56 -8.99
C GLY A 170 -52.37 19.99 -8.46
N ASN A 171 -52.59 20.99 -9.30
CA ASN A 171 -52.31 22.39 -8.96
C ASN A 171 -53.56 23.13 -8.45
N LYS A 172 -54.71 22.45 -8.40
CA LYS A 172 -56.01 23.04 -8.06
C LYS A 172 -56.49 22.55 -6.71
N ILE A 173 -56.82 23.49 -5.84
CA ILE A 173 -57.42 23.23 -4.54
C ILE A 173 -58.81 23.88 -4.48
N LYS A 174 -59.67 23.27 -3.68
CA LYS A 174 -60.96 23.80 -3.30
C LYS A 174 -60.93 24.13 -1.82
N VAL A 175 -61.26 25.37 -1.51
CA VAL A 175 -61.34 25.90 -0.15
C VAL A 175 -62.81 26.11 0.19
N ARG A 176 -63.26 25.66 1.35
CA ARG A 176 -64.62 25.87 1.86
C ARG A 176 -64.58 26.52 3.24
N TRP A 177 -65.54 27.38 3.52
CA TRP A 177 -65.73 27.97 4.85
C TRP A 177 -67.22 28.16 5.14
N LEU A 178 -67.53 28.31 6.43
CA LEU A 178 -68.88 28.56 6.93
C LEU A 178 -69.02 30.01 7.38
N ILE A 179 -70.20 30.57 7.13
CA ILE A 179 -70.58 31.92 7.57
C ILE A 179 -71.60 31.75 8.69
N ASN A 180 -71.32 32.36 9.84
CA ASN A 180 -72.19 32.34 11.01
C ASN A 180 -72.27 33.75 11.60
N GLU A 181 -73.09 33.97 12.63
CA GLU A 181 -73.28 35.30 13.25
C GLU A 181 -71.98 35.93 13.80
N LYS A 182 -70.92 35.13 14.00
CA LYS A 182 -69.60 35.57 14.49
C LYS A 182 -68.50 35.61 13.41
N SER A 183 -68.75 35.10 12.22
CA SER A 183 -67.81 34.96 11.10
C SER A 183 -68.47 35.51 9.85
N SER A 184 -68.10 36.74 9.48
CA SER A 184 -68.63 37.48 8.33
C SER A 184 -68.22 36.92 6.95
N GLY A 185 -67.68 35.70 6.91
CA GLY A 185 -67.12 35.09 5.70
C GLY A 185 -65.73 35.64 5.37
N TYR A 186 -65.32 35.44 4.12
CA TYR A 186 -64.02 35.87 3.62
C TYR A 186 -64.18 36.75 2.39
N THR A 187 -63.36 37.79 2.25
CA THR A 187 -63.23 38.56 1.00
C THR A 187 -62.22 37.91 0.05
N GLU A 188 -62.22 38.34 -1.22
CA GLU A 188 -61.28 37.82 -2.21
C GLU A 188 -59.83 38.12 -1.82
N ASP A 189 -59.58 39.33 -1.32
CA ASP A 189 -58.26 39.75 -0.84
C ASP A 189 -57.80 38.97 0.40
N GLU A 190 -58.71 38.68 1.33
CA GLU A 190 -58.40 37.87 2.52
C GLU A 190 -58.01 36.44 2.14
N ILE A 191 -58.76 35.80 1.22
CA ILE A 191 -58.40 34.46 0.70
C ILE A 191 -57.08 34.54 -0.06
N ARG A 192 -56.89 35.55 -0.90
CA ARG A 192 -55.66 35.71 -1.67
C ARG A 192 -54.44 35.86 -0.76
N GLN A 193 -54.52 36.69 0.29
CA GLN A 193 -53.45 36.84 1.26
C GLN A 193 -53.19 35.56 2.07
N LEU A 194 -54.26 34.87 2.48
CA LEU A 194 -54.14 33.64 3.26
C LEU A 194 -53.39 32.54 2.48
N PHE A 195 -53.66 32.43 1.18
CA PHE A 195 -53.13 31.37 0.34
C PHE A 195 -51.87 31.75 -0.45
N TYR A 196 -51.56 33.04 -0.61
CA TYR A 196 -50.35 33.51 -1.27
C TYR A 196 -49.07 33.03 -0.58
N LYS A 197 -49.10 32.85 0.75
CA LYS A 197 -47.93 32.39 1.51
C LYS A 197 -47.49 30.96 1.17
N TRP A 198 -48.36 30.16 0.55
CA TRP A 198 -48.06 28.79 0.15
C TRP A 198 -47.59 28.68 -1.30
N GLY A 199 -47.77 29.72 -2.13
CA GLY A 199 -47.29 29.71 -3.50
C GLY A 199 -47.91 30.79 -4.38
N GLU A 200 -47.36 30.94 -5.59
CA GLU A 200 -47.89 31.87 -6.60
C GLU A 200 -49.24 31.37 -7.12
N ILE A 201 -50.30 32.16 -6.89
CA ILE A 201 -51.67 31.85 -7.33
C ILE A 201 -51.83 32.31 -8.79
N SER A 202 -52.07 31.36 -9.69
CA SER A 202 -52.34 31.62 -11.12
C SER A 202 -53.79 32.02 -11.37
N ALA A 203 -54.75 31.43 -10.65
CA ALA A 203 -56.15 31.82 -10.73
C ALA A 203 -56.86 31.62 -9.39
N LEU A 204 -57.73 32.57 -9.04
CA LEU A 204 -58.58 32.51 -7.85
C LEU A 204 -60.01 32.82 -8.29
N VAL A 205 -60.95 31.92 -7.98
CA VAL A 205 -62.39 32.16 -8.19
C VAL A 205 -63.11 31.86 -6.90
N MET A 206 -63.83 32.83 -6.35
CA MET A 206 -64.63 32.62 -5.14
C MET A 206 -66.12 32.82 -5.38
N LYS A 207 -66.92 32.08 -4.61
CA LYS A 207 -68.37 32.27 -4.52
C LYS A 207 -68.79 32.20 -3.07
N GLN A 208 -69.35 33.30 -2.57
CA GLN A 208 -69.89 33.37 -1.23
C GLN A 208 -71.42 33.40 -1.28
N LYS A 209 -72.07 32.52 -0.50
CA LYS A 209 -73.53 32.52 -0.29
C LYS A 209 -73.81 32.76 1.19
N SER A 210 -75.04 33.10 1.56
CA SER A 210 -75.45 33.52 2.91
C SER A 210 -75.02 32.62 4.09
N LYS A 211 -74.72 31.33 3.87
CA LYS A 211 -74.30 30.38 4.93
C LYS A 211 -72.94 29.72 4.71
N LYS A 212 -72.36 29.82 3.52
CA LYS A 212 -71.10 29.14 3.15
C LYS A 212 -70.41 29.83 1.98
N GLY A 213 -69.09 29.81 2.00
CA GLY A 213 -68.28 30.23 0.86
C GLY A 213 -67.42 29.09 0.32
N THR A 214 -67.04 29.22 -0.94
CA THR A 214 -66.13 28.30 -1.61
C THR A 214 -65.22 29.09 -2.52
N ALA A 215 -63.92 28.80 -2.47
CA ALA A 215 -62.93 29.29 -3.43
C ALA A 215 -62.28 28.12 -4.16
N LEU A 216 -61.96 28.35 -5.42
CA LEU A 216 -61.14 27.48 -6.26
C LEU A 216 -59.85 28.24 -6.53
N ILE A 217 -58.74 27.64 -6.14
CA ILE A 217 -57.41 28.24 -6.28
C ILE A 217 -56.58 27.32 -7.16
N GLU A 218 -56.02 27.90 -8.22
CA GLU A 218 -55.04 27.27 -9.08
C GLU A 218 -53.68 27.89 -8.79
N TYR A 219 -52.75 27.08 -8.31
CA TYR A 219 -51.36 27.47 -8.15
C TYR A 219 -50.58 27.25 -9.44
N LYS A 220 -49.48 27.99 -9.57
CA LYS A 220 -48.49 27.76 -10.62
C LYS A 220 -47.83 26.40 -10.47
N ASP A 221 -47.50 26.04 -9.23
CA ASP A 221 -46.79 24.81 -8.88
C ASP A 221 -47.61 23.92 -7.95
N LYS A 222 -47.50 22.60 -8.13
CA LYS A 222 -48.18 21.59 -7.31
C LYS A 222 -47.79 21.68 -5.82
N SER A 223 -46.53 22.04 -5.54
CA SER A 223 -46.02 22.16 -4.17
C SER A 223 -46.84 23.12 -3.31
N GLY A 224 -47.29 24.25 -3.88
CA GLY A 224 -48.13 25.21 -3.15
C GLY A 224 -49.53 24.68 -2.82
N ALA A 225 -50.11 23.87 -3.72
CA ALA A 225 -51.38 23.18 -3.48
C ALA A 225 -51.26 22.16 -2.35
N ASP A 226 -50.20 21.34 -2.34
CA ASP A 226 -49.96 20.31 -1.33
C ASP A 226 -49.74 20.94 0.07
N MET A 227 -48.93 22.01 0.16
CA MET A 227 -48.68 22.72 1.42
C MET A 227 -49.94 23.38 1.97
N ALA A 228 -50.75 24.01 1.11
CA ALA A 228 -52.00 24.66 1.52
C ALA A 228 -53.01 23.65 2.07
N VAL A 229 -53.12 22.46 1.47
CA VAL A 229 -54.01 21.39 1.97
C VAL A 229 -53.53 20.84 3.31
N GLN A 230 -52.21 20.69 3.48
CA GLN A 230 -51.65 20.09 4.68
C GLN A 230 -51.69 21.02 5.90
N PHE A 231 -51.47 22.32 5.71
CA PHE A 231 -51.18 23.24 6.83
C PHE A 231 -52.16 24.41 6.99
N GLU A 232 -52.98 24.77 5.99
CA GLU A 232 -53.88 25.91 6.12
C GLU A 232 -55.15 25.54 6.89
N LYS A 233 -55.42 26.28 7.97
CA LYS A 233 -56.60 26.08 8.84
C LYS A 233 -57.51 27.32 8.90
N GLY A 234 -57.11 28.42 8.26
CA GLY A 234 -57.87 29.67 8.24
C GLY A 234 -57.45 30.64 9.34
N GLN A 235 -58.09 31.80 9.36
CA GLN A 235 -57.92 32.80 10.41
C GLN A 235 -58.64 32.37 11.70
N MET A 236 -58.13 32.81 12.85
CA MET A 236 -58.77 32.58 14.16
C MET A 236 -60.23 33.05 14.14
N GLY A 237 -61.17 32.14 14.45
CA GLY A 237 -62.62 32.41 14.41
C GLY A 237 -63.29 32.21 13.03
N LYS A 238 -62.52 32.01 11.95
CA LYS A 238 -63.01 31.75 10.58
C LYS A 238 -62.33 30.51 9.97
N PRO A 239 -62.61 29.27 10.42
CA PRO A 239 -61.91 28.10 9.90
C PRO A 239 -62.19 27.85 8.40
N VAL A 240 -61.18 27.36 7.69
CA VAL A 240 -61.31 26.92 6.29
C VAL A 240 -60.98 25.43 6.16
N GLU A 241 -61.64 24.76 5.22
CA GLU A 241 -61.39 23.38 4.84
C GLU A 241 -60.81 23.37 3.43
N VAL A 242 -59.61 22.79 3.26
CA VAL A 242 -58.88 22.80 1.99
C VAL A 242 -58.74 21.37 1.48
N THR A 243 -59.11 21.13 0.23
CA THR A 243 -59.07 19.79 -0.41
C THR A 243 -58.54 19.90 -1.82
N HIS A 244 -57.75 18.92 -2.28
CA HIS A 244 -57.43 18.77 -3.70
C HIS A 244 -58.69 18.51 -4.53
N ILE A 245 -58.69 18.97 -5.78
CA ILE A 245 -59.77 18.68 -6.73
C ILE A 245 -59.36 17.48 -7.58
N THR A 246 -59.68 16.27 -7.11
CA THR A 246 -59.55 15.05 -7.90
C THR A 246 -60.91 14.71 -8.53
N GLU A 247 -60.99 14.64 -9.86
CA GLU A 247 -62.13 14.00 -10.54
C GLU A 247 -62.05 12.48 -10.28
N THR A 248 -63.02 11.87 -9.61
CA THR A 248 -63.06 10.41 -9.40
C THR A 248 -63.43 9.66 -10.69
N PRO A 249 -62.81 8.49 -10.95
CA PRO A 249 -63.63 7.27 -11.12
C PRO A 249 -63.08 6.02 -10.39
N LYS A 250 -63.98 5.42 -9.58
CA LYS A 250 -64.20 4.01 -9.19
C LYS A 250 -63.05 3.08 -8.74
N GLU A 251 -63.26 2.58 -7.52
CA GLU A 251 -62.72 1.36 -6.90
C GLU A 251 -62.60 0.14 -7.83
N SER A 252 -61.50 -0.61 -7.70
CA SER A 252 -61.58 -2.06 -7.54
C SER A 252 -60.40 -2.61 -6.73
N LYS A 253 -60.73 -3.30 -5.64
CA LYS A 253 -59.84 -4.16 -4.84
C LYS A 253 -59.57 -5.44 -5.62
N LYS A 254 -58.31 -5.93 -5.66
CA LYS A 254 -57.97 -7.36 -5.53
C LYS A 254 -56.57 -7.53 -4.95
N THR A 255 -56.48 -8.40 -3.95
CA THR A 255 -55.25 -9.01 -3.41
C THR A 255 -55.29 -10.53 -3.73
N PRO A 256 -54.23 -11.31 -3.45
CA PRO A 256 -53.19 -11.83 -4.35
C PRO A 256 -53.40 -13.31 -4.78
N PRO A 257 -52.43 -13.93 -5.49
CA PRO A 257 -51.95 -15.23 -5.02
C PRO A 257 -50.42 -15.44 -5.11
N ALA A 258 -49.99 -16.54 -4.48
CA ALA A 258 -48.65 -16.84 -3.99
C ALA A 258 -47.69 -17.54 -4.97
N LYS A 259 -46.38 -17.36 -4.67
CA LYS A 259 -45.19 -18.22 -4.86
C LYS A 259 -45.08 -19.14 -6.08
N THR A 260 -43.98 -18.98 -6.82
CA THR A 260 -43.23 -20.12 -7.37
C THR A 260 -41.74 -19.76 -7.51
N GLU A 261 -40.87 -20.53 -6.88
CA GLU A 261 -39.43 -20.57 -7.15
C GLU A 261 -39.17 -21.09 -8.58
N PRO A 262 -37.97 -20.83 -9.12
CA PRO A 262 -37.23 -21.95 -9.70
C PRO A 262 -35.79 -22.04 -9.20
N ALA A 263 -35.24 -23.24 -9.38
CA ALA A 263 -34.12 -23.81 -8.67
C ALA A 263 -32.72 -23.32 -9.11
N LYS A 264 -31.82 -23.43 -8.13
CA LYS A 264 -30.35 -23.42 -8.14
C LYS A 264 -29.65 -23.81 -9.46
N GLN A 265 -28.75 -22.94 -9.91
CA GLN A 265 -27.46 -23.35 -10.49
C GLN A 265 -26.33 -22.91 -9.57
N LYS A 266 -25.44 -23.87 -9.25
CA LYS A 266 -24.26 -23.69 -8.39
C LYS A 266 -23.19 -22.88 -9.12
N SER A 267 -22.73 -21.79 -8.53
CA SER A 267 -21.37 -21.27 -8.73
C SER A 267 -20.66 -21.21 -7.39
N GLY A 268 -19.62 -22.03 -7.26
CA GLY A 268 -18.86 -22.24 -6.02
C GLY A 268 -17.94 -21.08 -5.67
N TYR A 269 -18.53 -19.96 -5.26
CA TYR A 269 -17.83 -18.90 -4.55
C TYR A 269 -18.72 -18.41 -3.42
N ASP A 270 -18.41 -18.83 -2.19
CA ASP A 270 -19.01 -18.26 -0.97
C ASP A 270 -18.41 -16.87 -0.76
N TYR A 271 -18.95 -15.86 -1.44
CA TYR A 271 -18.68 -14.47 -1.08
C TYR A 271 -19.43 -14.18 0.21
N GLU A 272 -18.78 -14.40 1.35
CA GLU A 272 -19.22 -13.81 2.60
C GLU A 272 -19.21 -12.29 2.39
N SER A 273 -20.39 -11.65 2.46
CA SER A 273 -20.52 -10.21 2.23
C SER A 273 -19.59 -9.47 3.19
N ILE A 274 -18.94 -8.39 2.74
CA ILE A 274 -18.05 -7.57 3.56
C ILE A 274 -18.73 -7.17 4.89
N ALA A 275 -20.05 -6.95 4.85
CA ALA A 275 -20.87 -6.68 6.04
C ALA A 275 -20.90 -7.85 7.03
N ASP A 276 -20.99 -9.10 6.57
CA ASP A 276 -21.01 -10.30 7.40
C ASP A 276 -19.63 -10.59 8.01
N MET A 277 -18.56 -10.39 7.23
CA MET A 277 -17.18 -10.48 7.71
C MET A 277 -16.90 -9.44 8.80
N ASN A 278 -17.33 -8.19 8.59
CA ASN A 278 -17.17 -7.13 9.58
C ASN A 278 -17.99 -7.39 10.84
N ARG A 279 -19.20 -7.96 10.72
CA ARG A 279 -20.02 -8.36 11.88
C ARG A 279 -19.33 -9.43 12.71
N ARG A 280 -18.78 -10.48 12.08
CA ARG A 280 -18.06 -11.56 12.80
C ARG A 280 -16.80 -11.05 13.50
N ARG A 281 -16.02 -10.19 12.84
CA ARG A 281 -14.83 -9.54 13.45
C ARG A 281 -15.22 -8.65 14.65
N LEU A 282 -16.36 -7.96 14.56
CA LEU A 282 -16.87 -7.13 15.66
C LEU A 282 -17.29 -8.01 16.85
N GLU A 283 -17.96 -9.14 16.58
CA GLU A 283 -18.39 -10.10 17.59
C GLU A 283 -17.20 -10.77 18.29
N GLU A 284 -16.17 -11.19 17.56
CA GLU A 284 -14.93 -11.74 18.14
C GLU A 284 -14.20 -10.72 19.02
N ARG A 285 -14.12 -9.47 18.55
CA ARG A 285 -13.52 -8.38 19.33
C ARG A 285 -14.32 -8.12 20.61
N GLN A 286 -15.64 -8.14 20.55
CA GLN A 286 -16.49 -7.98 21.73
C GLN A 286 -16.31 -9.14 22.72
N ARG A 287 -16.19 -10.39 22.25
CA ARG A 287 -15.90 -11.53 23.12
C ARG A 287 -14.56 -11.41 23.84
N LEU A 288 -13.49 -11.07 23.14
CA LEU A 288 -12.16 -10.89 23.74
C LEU A 288 -12.17 -9.77 24.79
N ILE A 289 -12.89 -8.67 24.53
CA ILE A 289 -13.06 -7.59 25.51
C ILE A 289 -13.80 -8.09 26.75
N GLN A 290 -14.88 -8.87 26.59
CA GLN A 290 -15.59 -9.45 27.72
C GLN A 290 -14.74 -10.44 28.52
N GLU A 291 -13.92 -11.23 27.84
CA GLU A 291 -13.00 -12.19 28.47
C GLU A 291 -11.93 -11.48 29.30
N ILE A 292 -11.32 -10.42 28.75
CA ILE A 292 -10.34 -9.60 29.49
C ILE A 292 -10.99 -8.92 30.71
N LEU A 293 -12.21 -8.39 30.57
CA LEU A 293 -12.92 -7.77 31.70
C LEU A 293 -13.32 -8.80 32.77
N ALA A 294 -13.65 -10.04 32.37
CA ALA A 294 -13.91 -11.13 33.30
C ALA A 294 -12.65 -11.59 34.03
N GLU A 295 -11.50 -11.62 33.34
CA GLU A 295 -10.20 -11.98 33.94
C GLU A 295 -9.65 -10.88 34.85
N GLU A 296 -9.87 -9.60 34.52
CA GLU A 296 -9.54 -8.46 35.39
C GLU A 296 -10.44 -8.37 36.63
N SER A 297 -11.71 -8.80 36.56
CA SER A 297 -12.62 -8.80 37.72
C SER A 297 -12.49 -10.02 38.63
N ALA A 298 -11.76 -11.06 38.20
CA ALA A 298 -11.45 -12.25 38.98
C ALA A 298 -10.14 -12.15 39.79
N LYS A 299 -9.41 -11.03 39.69
CA LYS A 299 -8.24 -10.67 40.51
C LYS A 299 -8.60 -9.66 41.59
#